data_AF-A0A9W9Z5N7-F1
#
_entry.id   AF-A0A9W9Z5N7-F1
#
_cell.length_a   1.000
_cell.length_b   1.000
_cell.length_c   1.000
_cell.angle_alpha   90.00
_cell.angle_beta   90.00
_cell.angle_gamma   90.00
#
_symmetry.space_group_name_H-M   'P 1'
#
loop_
_entity.id
_entity.type
_entity.pdbx_description
1 polymer ?
#
loop_
_entity_poly.entity_id
_entity_poly.type
_entity_poly.pdbx_seq_one_letter_code
_entity_poly.pdbx_strand_id
1 'polypeptide(L)'
;MSGGAQFLFQGAIGEPATDSYKVCATYADGFRATAVCPVGGPFASLKARKTGEALLKRTRRMFEALKLDDYTRTHIQVLGSEQTYGKHAFPGVMTANPREAVLWMAVHHQQKKALETVCSGDCFCRN
;
A
#
# COMPACT_ATOMS: atom_id res chain seq x y z
N MET A 1 -27.36 -37.95 -18.02
CA MET A 1 -27.07 -36.73 -17.24
C MET A 1 -25.64 -36.33 -17.61
N SER A 2 -25.49 -35.54 -18.68
CA SER A 2 -25.26 -34.07 -18.66
C SER A 2 -23.77 -33.77 -18.46
N GLY A 3 -22.99 -33.27 -19.41
CA GLY A 3 -23.27 -32.55 -20.64
C GLY A 3 -22.10 -31.57 -20.79
N GLY A 4 -21.07 -31.95 -21.55
CA GLY A 4 -19.92 -31.08 -21.81
C GLY A 4 -20.38 -29.94 -22.70
N ALA A 5 -20.34 -28.71 -22.19
CA ALA A 5 -20.74 -27.54 -22.97
C ALA A 5 -19.72 -27.30 -24.09
N GLN A 6 -20.11 -27.64 -25.31
CA GLN A 6 -19.36 -27.32 -26.53
C GLN A 6 -20.06 -26.12 -27.18
N PHE A 7 -19.38 -24.97 -27.23
CA PHE A 7 -19.91 -23.77 -27.86
C PHE A 7 -19.40 -23.70 -29.31
N LEU A 8 -20.32 -23.74 -30.28
CA LEU A 8 -20.00 -23.62 -31.71
C LEU A 8 -20.15 -22.15 -32.10
N PHE A 9 -19.05 -21.47 -32.43
CA PHE A 9 -19.08 -20.10 -32.94
C PHE A 9 -19.22 -20.14 -34.48
N GLN A 10 -20.32 -19.60 -35.00
CA GLN A 10 -20.56 -19.43 -36.43
C GLN A 10 -20.87 -17.95 -36.71
N GLY A 11 -20.11 -17.32 -37.61
CA GLY A 11 -20.32 -15.91 -38.00
C GLY A 11 -19.39 -14.87 -37.37
N ALA A 12 -18.19 -15.23 -36.92
CA ALA A 12 -17.19 -14.24 -36.51
C ALA A 12 -16.68 -13.45 -37.73
N ILE A 13 -17.18 -12.23 -37.91
CA ILE A 13 -16.70 -11.28 -38.91
C ILE A 13 -15.59 -10.45 -38.24
N GLY A 14 -14.34 -10.62 -38.69
CA GLY A 14 -13.20 -9.86 -38.21
C GLY A 14 -12.98 -8.59 -39.04
N GLU A 15 -12.71 -7.47 -38.38
CA GLU A 15 -12.25 -6.24 -39.03
C GLU A 15 -10.74 -6.31 -39.32
N PRO A 16 -10.25 -5.63 -40.38
CA PRO A 16 -8.81 -5.55 -40.66
C PRO A 16 -8.07 -4.95 -39.46
N ALA A 17 -6.87 -5.46 -39.18
CA ALA A 17 -6.05 -4.98 -38.08
C ALA A 17 -5.82 -3.46 -38.22
N THR A 18 -6.15 -2.70 -37.18
CA THR A 18 -5.91 -1.25 -37.14
C THR A 18 -4.40 -0.98 -37.20
N ASP A 19 -3.99 0.09 -37.89
CA ASP A 19 -2.58 0.48 -38.07
C ASP A 19 -1.89 0.95 -36.76
N SER A 20 -2.65 0.96 -35.66
CA SER A 20 -2.17 1.27 -34.32
C SER A 20 -2.05 0.01 -33.47
N TYR A 21 -0.85 -0.29 -32.99
CA TYR A 21 -0.65 -1.33 -31.99
C TYR A 21 -1.01 -0.81 -30.59
N LYS A 22 -1.79 -1.59 -29.82
CA LYS A 22 -1.99 -1.32 -28.39
C LYS A 22 -0.70 -1.66 -27.65
N VAL A 23 0.17 -0.68 -27.50
CA VAL A 23 1.43 -0.81 -26.76
C VAL A 23 1.21 -0.43 -25.30
N CYS A 24 1.71 -1.26 -24.38
CA CYS A 24 1.90 -0.88 -22.98
C CYS A 24 3.36 -0.46 -22.79
N ALA A 25 3.61 0.83 -22.62
CA ALA A 25 4.93 1.34 -22.29
C ALA A 25 5.12 1.37 -20.76
N THR A 26 6.06 0.60 -20.24
CA THR A 26 6.43 0.59 -18.82
C THR A 26 7.58 1.58 -18.61
N TYR A 27 7.33 2.68 -17.91
CA TYR A 27 8.37 3.65 -17.53
C TYR A 27 8.77 3.45 -16.07
N ALA A 28 10.03 3.79 -15.74
CA ALA A 28 10.50 3.76 -14.37
C ALA A 28 9.90 4.96 -13.60
N ASP A 29 8.78 4.74 -12.93
CA ASP A 29 8.14 5.71 -12.03
C ASP A 29 8.76 5.64 -10.64
N GLY A 30 10.01 6.09 -10.48
CA GLY A 30 10.68 6.18 -9.17
C GLY A 30 10.89 4.84 -8.43
N PHE A 31 11.09 4.95 -7.11
CA PHE A 31 11.31 3.82 -6.22
C PHE A 31 10.23 3.74 -5.13
N ARG A 32 9.88 2.52 -4.74
CA ARG A 32 8.92 2.23 -3.66
C ARG A 32 9.57 1.42 -2.54
N ALA A 33 9.31 1.81 -1.30
CA ALA A 33 9.63 1.00 -0.13
C ALA A 33 8.35 0.68 0.66
N THR A 34 8.28 -0.50 1.23
CA THR A 34 7.15 -0.97 2.04
C THR A 34 7.63 -1.47 3.38
N ALA A 35 6.99 -1.02 4.46
CA ALA A 35 7.26 -1.45 5.82
C ALA A 35 5.98 -2.03 6.43
N VAL A 36 6.11 -3.18 7.09
CA VAL A 36 5.00 -3.92 7.69
C VAL A 36 5.31 -4.20 9.16
N CYS A 37 4.53 -3.64 10.09
CA CYS A 37 4.68 -3.84 11.54
C CYS A 37 3.47 -4.55 12.11
N PRO A 38 3.60 -5.73 12.71
CA PRO A 38 2.62 -6.19 13.68
C PRO A 38 2.69 -5.30 14.93
N VAL A 39 1.52 -4.91 15.45
CA VAL A 39 1.35 -4.10 16.66
C VAL A 39 0.41 -4.85 17.58
N GLY A 40 0.90 -5.15 18.79
CA GLY A 40 0.13 -5.83 19.83
C GLY A 40 -0.32 -4.89 20.96
N GLY A 41 -1.35 -5.32 21.69
CA GLY A 41 -1.85 -4.68 22.90
C GLY A 41 -3.17 -3.92 22.72
N PRO A 42 -3.68 -3.29 23.79
CA PRO A 42 -4.94 -2.56 23.72
C PRO A 42 -4.83 -1.39 22.74
N PHE A 43 -5.91 -1.13 22.00
CA PHE A 43 -5.99 -0.10 20.96
C PHE A 43 -4.91 -0.25 19.87
N ALA A 44 -4.57 -1.49 19.49
CA ALA A 44 -3.50 -1.76 18.53
C ALA A 44 -3.71 -1.01 17.21
N SER A 45 -4.95 -0.89 16.74
CA SER A 45 -5.29 -0.15 15.52
C SER A 45 -4.92 1.34 15.59
N LEU A 46 -5.25 2.01 16.70
CA LEU A 46 -4.91 3.42 16.91
C LEU A 46 -3.41 3.62 17.08
N LYS A 47 -2.73 2.71 17.79
CA LYS A 47 -1.28 2.73 17.96
C LYS A 47 -0.57 2.57 16.61
N ALA A 48 -0.95 1.57 15.82
CA ALA A 48 -0.40 1.32 14.50
C ALA A 48 -0.50 2.56 13.60
N ARG A 49 -1.67 3.22 13.59
CA ARG A 49 -1.87 4.45 12.82
C ARG A 49 -0.96 5.58 13.30
N LYS A 50 -0.95 5.85 14.61
CA LYS A 50 -0.08 6.90 15.19
C LYS A 50 1.39 6.64 14.94
N THR A 51 1.84 5.39 15.04
CA THR A 51 3.22 4.98 14.74
C THR A 51 3.57 5.25 13.29
N GLY A 52 2.68 4.90 12.34
CA GLY A 52 2.89 5.20 10.92
C GLY A 52 3.00 6.70 10.63
N GLU A 53 2.08 7.50 11.19
CA GLU A 53 2.09 8.96 11.03
C GLU A 53 3.36 9.59 11.66
N ALA A 54 3.78 9.10 12.84
CA ALA A 54 5.00 9.55 13.50
C ALA A 54 6.26 9.18 12.70
N LEU A 55 6.28 7.99 12.09
CA LEU A 55 7.37 7.53 11.26
C LEU A 55 7.55 8.42 10.03
N LEU A 56 6.46 8.74 9.31
CA LEU A 56 6.50 9.67 8.18
C LEU A 56 6.97 11.07 8.60
N LYS A 57 6.50 11.57 9.74
CA LYS A 57 6.94 12.88 10.25
C LYS A 57 8.43 12.89 10.59
N ARG A 58 8.94 11.81 11.18
CA ARG A 58 10.36 11.67 11.52
C ARG A 58 11.23 11.57 10.27
N THR A 59 10.82 10.77 9.28
CA THR A 59 11.59 10.62 8.04
C THR A 59 11.62 11.89 7.21
N ARG A 60 10.52 12.65 7.16
CA ARG A 60 10.51 13.99 6.54
C ARG A 60 11.53 14.94 7.16
N ARG A 61 11.65 14.98 8.49
CA ARG A 61 12.69 15.77 9.17
C ARG A 61 14.11 15.31 8.80
N MET A 62 14.30 14.00 8.62
CA MET A 62 15.58 13.48 8.15
C MET A 62 15.85 13.86 6.69
N PHE A 63 14.84 13.92 5.84
CA PHE A 63 14.97 14.39 4.45
C PHE A 63 15.36 15.86 4.38
N GLU A 64 14.74 16.70 5.22
CA GLU A 64 15.13 18.12 5.36
C GLU A 64 16.61 18.26 5.75
N ALA A 65 17.07 17.48 6.74
CA ALA A 65 18.46 17.49 7.17
C ALA A 65 19.44 17.00 6.08
N LEU A 66 19.01 16.05 5.25
CA LEU A 66 19.79 15.48 4.15
C LEU A 66 19.63 16.24 2.82
N LYS A 67 18.84 17.33 2.80
CA LYS A 67 18.48 18.11 1.60
C LYS A 67 17.89 17.24 0.46
N LEU A 68 17.03 16.30 0.83
CA LEU A 68 16.28 15.45 -0.09
C LEU A 68 14.85 15.98 -0.26
N ASP A 69 14.25 15.69 -1.40
CA ASP A 69 12.85 16.02 -1.68
C ASP A 69 11.88 15.25 -0.76
N ASP A 70 10.62 15.69 -0.67
CA ASP A 70 9.58 14.95 0.07
C ASP A 70 9.06 13.76 -0.76
N TYR A 71 8.34 12.85 -0.10
CA TYR A 71 7.68 11.72 -0.73
C TYR A 71 6.74 12.14 -1.85
N THR A 72 6.81 11.46 -2.98
CA THR A 72 5.86 11.63 -4.09
C THR A 72 4.51 11.00 -3.76
N ARG A 73 4.51 9.89 -3.02
CA ARG A 73 3.29 9.22 -2.55
C ARG A 73 3.55 8.48 -1.25
N THR A 74 2.61 8.57 -0.33
CA THR A 74 2.62 7.81 0.92
C THR A 74 1.28 7.12 1.12
N HIS A 75 1.30 5.90 1.63
CA HIS A 75 0.11 5.12 1.94
C HIS A 75 0.30 4.45 3.29
N ILE A 76 -0.64 4.68 4.21
CA ILE A 76 -0.70 4.02 5.50
C ILE A 76 -2.03 3.28 5.55
N GLN A 77 -1.97 1.99 5.84
CA GLN A 77 -3.13 1.15 6.05
C GLN A 77 -2.92 0.35 7.33
N VAL A 78 -3.97 0.23 8.14
CA VAL A 78 -3.95 -0.57 9.36
C VAL A 78 -4.86 -1.78 9.19
N LEU A 79 -4.26 -2.95 9.02
CA LEU A 79 -5.01 -4.21 9.01
C LEU A 79 -5.46 -4.55 10.44
N GLY A 80 -6.63 -5.16 10.58
CA GLY A 80 -7.30 -5.39 11.88
C GLY A 80 -8.22 -4.26 12.33
N SER A 81 -8.34 -3.19 11.53
CA SER A 81 -9.26 -2.05 11.79
C SER A 81 -10.43 -1.98 10.81
N GLU A 82 -10.59 -2.97 9.94
CA GLU A 82 -11.57 -3.01 8.85
C GLU A 82 -11.53 -1.81 7.88
N GLN A 83 -10.44 -1.03 7.88
CA GLN A 83 -10.23 0.08 6.94
C GLN A 83 -10.40 -0.32 5.48
N THR A 84 -10.10 -1.57 5.12
CA THR A 84 -10.29 -2.12 3.78
C THR A 84 -11.75 -2.08 3.31
N TYR A 85 -12.72 -2.19 4.22
CA TYR A 85 -14.15 -2.24 3.90
C TYR A 85 -14.80 -0.86 3.79
N GLY A 86 -14.11 0.21 4.21
CA GLY A 86 -14.60 1.58 4.10
C GLY A 86 -15.99 1.77 4.73
N LYS A 87 -17.00 2.05 3.90
CA LYS A 87 -18.39 2.27 4.35
C LYS A 87 -19.08 0.99 4.85
N HIS A 88 -18.53 -0.18 4.54
CA HIS A 88 -19.04 -1.48 4.98
C HIS A 88 -18.31 -2.00 6.22
N ALA A 89 -17.40 -1.21 6.81
CA ALA A 89 -16.73 -1.59 8.04
C ALA A 89 -17.77 -1.78 9.17
N PHE A 90 -17.60 -2.84 9.93
CA PHE A 90 -18.48 -3.21 11.03
C PHE A 90 -18.39 -2.11 12.11
N PRO A 91 -19.52 -1.48 12.50
CA PRO A 91 -19.52 -0.33 13.41
C PRO A 91 -18.87 -0.64 14.77
N GLY A 92 -18.92 -1.90 15.20
CA GLY A 92 -18.37 -2.38 16.45
C GLY A 92 -16.85 -2.57 16.48
N VAL A 93 -16.12 -2.47 15.37
CA VAL A 93 -14.66 -2.76 15.35
C VAL A 93 -13.84 -1.78 16.17
N MET A 94 -14.22 -0.50 16.15
CA MET A 94 -13.57 0.51 17.01
C MET A 94 -13.93 0.29 18.48
N THR A 95 -15.11 -0.24 18.77
CA THR A 95 -15.56 -0.62 20.13
C THR A 95 -14.93 -1.92 20.60
N ALA A 96 -14.62 -2.84 19.68
CA ALA A 96 -14.07 -4.16 19.94
C ALA A 96 -12.59 -4.13 20.37
N ASN A 97 -11.92 -2.97 20.25
CA ASN A 97 -10.54 -2.76 20.68
C ASN A 97 -9.60 -3.90 20.23
N PRO A 98 -9.32 -4.00 18.92
CA PRO A 98 -8.45 -5.06 18.42
C PRO A 98 -7.12 -5.04 19.17
N ARG A 99 -6.76 -6.22 19.72
CA ARG A 99 -5.52 -6.41 20.48
C ARG A 99 -4.31 -6.63 19.58
N GLU A 100 -4.55 -6.86 18.30
CA GLU A 100 -3.54 -7.06 17.28
C GLU A 100 -3.96 -6.29 16.03
N ALA A 101 -3.03 -5.54 15.47
CA ALA A 101 -3.21 -4.82 14.22
C ALA A 101 -1.89 -4.83 13.45
N VAL A 102 -1.94 -4.73 12.12
CA VAL A 102 -0.73 -4.64 11.29
C VAL A 102 -0.70 -3.28 10.62
N LEU A 103 0.35 -2.50 10.90
CA LEU A 103 0.67 -1.30 10.13
C LEU A 103 1.29 -1.73 8.80
N TRP A 104 0.62 -1.42 7.70
CA TRP A 104 1.16 -1.51 6.36
C TRP A 104 1.41 -0.11 5.82
N MET A 105 2.68 0.25 5.70
CA MET A 105 3.11 1.52 5.14
C MET A 105 3.82 1.31 3.81
N ALA A 106 3.48 2.11 2.81
CA ALA A 106 4.18 2.19 1.54
C ALA A 106 4.56 3.64 1.26
N VAL A 107 5.82 3.87 0.90
CA VAL A 107 6.36 5.18 0.57
C VAL A 107 6.98 5.14 -0.81
N HIS A 108 6.84 6.25 -1.54
CA HIS A 108 7.33 6.42 -2.89
C HIS A 108 8.21 7.65 -2.97
N HIS A 109 9.33 7.54 -3.67
CA HIS A 109 10.30 8.62 -3.83
C HIS A 109 11.10 8.45 -5.13
N GLN A 110 11.49 9.55 -5.78
CA GLN A 110 12.25 9.50 -7.04
C GLN A 110 13.71 9.05 -6.82
N GLN A 111 14.28 9.39 -5.67
CA GLN A 111 15.65 9.02 -5.30
C GLN A 111 15.69 7.81 -4.36
N LYS A 112 16.47 6.79 -4.70
CA LYS A 112 16.68 5.57 -3.88
C LYS A 112 17.27 5.87 -2.49
N LYS A 113 18.18 6.85 -2.41
CA LYS A 113 18.87 7.24 -1.17
C LYS A 113 17.91 7.66 -0.06
N ALA A 114 16.80 8.32 -0.41
CA ALA A 114 15.76 8.69 0.54
C ALA A 114 15.06 7.46 1.15
N LEU A 115 14.82 6.42 0.34
CA LEU A 115 14.19 5.18 0.81
C LEU A 115 15.13 4.33 1.66
N GLU A 116 16.44 4.38 1.37
CA GLU A 116 17.43 3.71 2.22
C GLU A 116 17.39 4.26 3.65
N THR A 117 17.16 5.57 3.85
CA THR A 117 16.97 6.15 5.20
C THR A 117 15.70 5.67 5.90
N VAL A 118 14.66 5.32 5.14
CA VAL A 118 13.41 4.75 5.70
C VAL A 118 13.62 3.28 6.09
N CYS A 119 14.33 2.51 5.26
CA CYS A 119 14.57 1.09 5.47
C CYS A 119 15.69 0.78 6.48
N SER A 120 16.71 1.64 6.58
CA SER A 120 17.84 1.46 7.49
C SER A 120 17.54 1.86 8.93
N GLY A 121 16.40 2.51 9.17
CA GLY A 121 16.06 3.04 10.47
C GLY A 121 15.61 1.95 11.45
N ASP A 122 16.30 1.89 12.60
CA ASP A 122 15.85 1.35 13.90
C ASP A 122 14.56 2.01 14.44
N CYS A 123 13.72 2.53 13.55
CA CYS A 123 12.59 3.40 13.80
C CYS A 123 11.35 2.61 14.24
N PHE A 124 11.36 1.30 14.04
CA PHE A 124 10.17 0.46 14.12
C PHE A 124 9.89 -0.11 15.51
N CYS A 125 10.91 -0.19 16.38
CA CYS A 125 10.83 -0.98 17.61
C CYS A 125 11.45 -0.34 18.87
N ARG A 126 11.73 0.97 18.91
CA ARG A 126 12.06 1.62 20.20
C ARG A 126 10.78 2.17 20.84
N ASN A 127 10.10 1.29 21.57
CA ASN A 127 9.16 1.66 22.62
C ASN A 127 9.94 2.08 23.86
#